data_AF-A0A7Z9G6B6-F1
#
_entry.id   AF-A0A7Z9G6B6-F1
#
_cell.length_a   1.000
_cell.length_b   1.000
_cell.length_c   1.000
_cell.angle_alpha   90.00
_cell.angle_beta   90.00
_cell.angle_gamma   90.00
#
_symmetry.space_group_name_H-M   'P 1'
#
loop_
_entity.id
_entity.type
_entity.pdbx_description
1 polymer ?
#
loop_
_entity_poly.entity_id
_entity_poly.type
_entity_poly.pdbx_seq_one_letter_code
_entity_poly.pdbx_strand_id
1 'polypeptide(L)'
;MADVNCYGSLISTRSTCVPLLNTAQTEASQEETKTDSNFVGSQQTAGTFASQQFGQFVLAKAGIVCENDMTYAFIMSAGKIKAALPMGSGIAGGSKGLPAPLPYPKPLLPGDSVQTMANATSDRQAAVSVACTSGEYHVFEVTASSSGEHEFVSVLDGQGIGTTLQGRVISHWFALSGNNDAELTSPVYLLDGSGVPQASVGFCSSTGSVGAVFQPTQARVALNSRLVYRTDA
;
A
#
# COMPACT_ATOMS: atom_id res chain seq x y z
N MET A 1 4.65 -2.72 -21.85
CA MET A 1 4.34 -1.91 -20.65
C MET A 1 5.28 -0.73 -20.66
N ALA A 2 4.81 0.44 -20.24
CA ALA A 2 5.66 1.62 -20.17
C ALA A 2 6.42 1.63 -18.83
N ASP A 3 7.50 2.39 -18.81
CA ASP A 3 8.22 2.73 -17.59
C ASP A 3 7.67 4.04 -17.05
N VAL A 4 7.43 4.10 -15.74
CA VAL A 4 6.92 5.29 -15.06
C VAL A 4 7.85 5.70 -13.94
N ASN A 5 7.81 6.99 -13.57
CA ASN A 5 8.52 7.45 -12.39
C ASN A 5 7.72 7.06 -11.14
N CYS A 6 8.39 6.47 -10.16
CA CYS A 6 7.86 6.32 -8.81
C CYS A 6 8.83 6.94 -7.81
N TYR A 7 8.33 7.85 -6.98
CA TYR A 7 9.14 8.67 -6.10
C TYR A 7 8.45 8.89 -4.76
N GLY A 8 9.20 9.32 -3.77
CA GLY A 8 8.62 9.57 -2.47
C GLY A 8 9.64 9.77 -1.37
N SER A 9 9.16 9.66 -0.15
CA SER A 9 10.03 9.75 1.03
C SER A 9 9.55 8.91 2.19
N LEU A 10 10.52 8.42 2.95
CA LEU A 10 10.31 7.86 4.28
C LEU A 10 10.80 8.87 5.31
N ILE A 11 10.01 9.15 6.33
CA ILE A 11 10.33 10.14 7.36
C ILE A 11 10.30 9.47 8.73
N SER A 12 11.36 9.66 9.50
CA SER A 12 11.47 9.09 10.83
C SER A 12 10.76 9.92 11.90
N THR A 13 10.61 9.36 13.10
CA THR A 13 10.17 10.09 14.31
C THR A 13 11.06 11.29 14.67
N ARG A 14 12.28 11.34 14.14
CA ARG A 14 13.25 12.43 14.35
C ARG A 14 13.35 13.39 13.15
N SER A 15 12.38 13.32 12.22
CA SER A 15 12.35 14.12 10.99
C SER A 15 13.55 13.90 10.06
N THR A 16 14.29 12.81 10.22
CA THR A 16 15.27 12.39 9.21
C THR A 16 14.54 11.76 8.02
N CYS A 17 15.06 11.99 6.81
CA CYS A 17 14.38 11.63 5.57
C CYS A 17 15.23 10.67 4.73
N VAL A 18 14.58 9.66 4.14
CA VAL A 18 15.14 8.82 3.09
C VAL A 18 14.40 9.16 1.79
N PRO A 19 15.06 9.86 0.84
CA PRO A 19 14.46 10.15 -0.47
C PRO A 19 14.47 8.89 -1.33
N LEU A 20 13.38 8.65 -2.06
CA LEU A 20 13.17 7.46 -2.87
C LEU A 20 12.86 7.84 -4.32
N LEU A 21 13.45 7.10 -5.27
CA LEU A 21 13.20 7.28 -6.70
C LEU A 21 13.47 5.97 -7.47
N ASN A 22 12.52 5.60 -8.30
CA ASN A 22 12.65 4.67 -9.41
C ASN A 22 12.16 5.37 -10.68
N THR A 23 13.04 5.65 -11.64
CA THR A 23 12.68 6.30 -12.90
C THR A 23 12.27 5.32 -14.00
N ALA A 24 12.35 4.02 -13.71
CA ALA A 24 12.08 2.94 -14.65
C ALA A 24 11.21 1.86 -13.99
N GLN A 25 10.18 2.27 -13.25
CA GLN A 25 9.21 1.35 -12.68
C GLN A 25 8.38 0.78 -13.83
N THR A 26 8.47 -0.52 -14.09
CA THR A 26 7.58 -1.14 -15.06
C THR A 26 6.15 -1.16 -14.50
N GLU A 27 5.18 -0.67 -15.26
CA GLU A 27 3.75 -0.77 -14.88
C GLU A 27 3.31 -2.23 -14.70
N ALA A 28 2.28 -2.47 -13.88
CA ALA A 28 1.74 -3.81 -13.57
C ALA A 28 2.79 -4.80 -13.05
N SER A 29 3.89 -4.29 -12.49
CA SER A 29 4.97 -5.08 -11.90
C SER A 29 5.35 -4.50 -10.53
N GLN A 30 5.58 -5.40 -9.58
CA GLN A 30 6.15 -5.03 -8.28
C GLN A 30 7.67 -4.95 -8.41
N GLU A 31 8.25 -3.81 -8.01
CA GLU A 31 9.70 -3.61 -8.02
C GLU A 31 10.16 -2.84 -6.77
N GLU A 32 11.46 -2.89 -6.51
CA GLU A 32 12.07 -2.12 -5.43
C GLU A 32 12.29 -0.66 -5.84
N THR A 33 11.68 0.27 -5.13
CA THR A 33 12.06 1.68 -5.20
C THR A 33 13.22 1.96 -4.24
N LYS A 34 14.38 2.33 -4.81
CA LYS A 34 15.63 2.59 -4.09
C LYS A 34 15.79 4.07 -3.71
N THR A 35 16.85 4.37 -2.96
CA THR A 35 17.18 5.76 -2.63
C THR A 35 17.55 6.58 -3.86
N ASP A 36 17.14 7.84 -3.89
CA ASP A 36 17.46 8.74 -5.00
C ASP A 36 18.95 9.12 -5.02
N SER A 37 19.69 8.59 -6.00
CA SER A 37 21.12 8.86 -6.18
C SER A 37 21.46 10.33 -6.39
N ASN A 38 20.53 11.15 -6.86
CA ASN A 38 20.76 12.59 -7.04
C ASN A 38 20.93 13.30 -5.68
N PHE A 39 20.31 12.77 -4.61
CA PHE A 39 20.42 13.33 -3.26
C PHE A 39 21.38 12.57 -2.35
N VAL A 40 21.53 11.24 -2.54
CA VAL A 40 22.35 10.40 -1.65
C VAL A 40 23.68 9.94 -2.26
N GLY A 41 23.97 10.34 -3.50
CA GLY A 41 25.21 10.04 -4.23
C GLY A 41 25.29 8.63 -4.84
N SER A 42 24.59 7.64 -4.29
CA SER A 42 24.47 6.29 -4.86
C SER A 42 23.18 5.61 -4.41
N GLN A 43 22.54 4.85 -5.30
CA GLN A 43 21.32 4.12 -4.98
C GLN A 43 21.60 2.97 -4.02
N GLN A 44 20.80 2.87 -2.97
CA GLN A 44 20.83 1.80 -1.99
C GLN A 44 19.40 1.40 -1.62
N THR A 45 19.24 0.22 -1.05
CA THR A 45 18.00 -0.19 -0.40
C THR A 45 17.70 0.74 0.78
N ALA A 46 16.43 1.13 0.95
CA ALA A 46 16.01 2.13 1.93
C ALA A 46 16.48 1.82 3.37
N GLY A 47 16.36 0.56 3.81
CA GLY A 47 16.79 0.12 5.14
C GLY A 47 18.30 0.21 5.36
N THR A 48 19.09 -0.08 4.32
CA THR A 48 20.56 0.02 4.37
C THR A 48 20.98 1.47 4.55
N PHE A 49 20.46 2.38 3.71
CA PHE A 49 20.75 3.81 3.82
C PHE A 49 20.32 4.38 5.18
N ALA A 50 19.09 4.05 5.61
CA ALA A 50 18.54 4.52 6.87
C ALA A 50 19.41 4.11 8.08
N SER A 51 19.91 2.88 8.06
CA SER A 51 20.75 2.32 9.13
C SER A 51 22.15 2.94 9.12
N GLN A 52 22.76 3.12 7.94
CA GLN A 52 24.10 3.69 7.81
C GLN A 52 24.14 5.17 8.18
N GLN A 53 23.14 5.94 7.74
CA GLN A 53 23.16 7.39 7.89
C GLN A 53 22.60 7.88 9.23
N PHE A 54 21.60 7.18 9.78
CA PHE A 54 20.85 7.67 10.95
C PHE A 54 20.87 6.73 12.16
N GLY A 55 21.39 5.50 12.00
CA GLY A 55 21.50 4.47 13.04
C GLY A 55 20.15 3.90 13.50
N GLN A 56 19.36 4.71 14.21
CA GLN A 56 18.02 4.38 14.70
C GLN A 56 16.95 5.11 13.89
N PHE A 57 16.69 4.64 12.67
CA PHE A 57 15.61 5.19 11.86
C PHE A 57 14.29 4.49 12.21
N VAL A 58 13.38 5.19 12.88
CA VAL A 58 12.02 4.69 13.16
C VAL A 58 11.05 5.38 12.22
N LEU A 59 10.57 4.66 11.20
CA LEU A 59 9.61 5.14 10.22
C LEU A 59 8.33 5.60 10.91
N ALA A 60 7.98 6.87 10.74
CA ALA A 60 6.78 7.49 11.32
C ALA A 60 5.82 8.01 10.26
N LYS A 61 6.33 8.49 9.12
CA LYS A 61 5.53 8.93 7.99
C LYS A 61 6.11 8.40 6.68
N ALA A 62 5.25 8.18 5.70
CA ALA A 62 5.67 7.88 4.34
C ALA A 62 4.71 8.51 3.33
N GLY A 63 5.20 8.68 2.11
CA GLY A 63 4.40 9.10 0.97
C GLY A 63 5.09 8.64 -0.29
N ILE A 64 4.50 7.66 -0.96
CA ILE A 64 4.97 7.15 -2.24
C ILE A 64 3.99 7.59 -3.32
N VAL A 65 4.51 8.08 -4.43
CA VAL A 65 3.73 8.54 -5.58
C VAL A 65 4.34 7.94 -6.82
N CYS A 66 3.54 7.26 -7.62
CA CYS A 66 3.94 6.94 -8.99
C CYS A 66 3.31 7.96 -9.94
N GLU A 67 3.93 8.20 -11.10
CA GLU A 67 3.47 9.16 -12.10
C GLU A 67 2.09 8.79 -12.63
N ASN A 68 1.93 7.51 -12.96
CA ASN A 68 0.63 6.89 -13.17
C ASN A 68 0.02 6.45 -11.83
N ASP A 69 -1.05 5.68 -11.91
CA ASP A 69 -1.67 5.13 -10.72
C ASP A 69 -0.83 4.10 -10.00
N MET A 70 -1.16 3.90 -8.72
CA MET A 70 -0.48 2.95 -7.86
C MET A 70 -1.48 1.95 -7.28
N THR A 71 -1.08 0.68 -7.22
CA THR A 71 -1.89 -0.37 -6.59
C THR A 71 -1.53 -0.48 -5.10
N TYR A 72 -0.25 -0.73 -4.78
CA TYR A 72 0.22 -0.79 -3.40
C TYR A 72 1.70 -0.38 -3.26
N ALA A 73 2.08 -0.02 -2.03
CA ALA A 73 3.44 0.24 -1.58
C ALA A 73 3.63 -0.28 -0.15
N PHE A 74 4.72 -1.02 0.08
CA PHE A 74 5.03 -1.56 1.40
C PHE A 74 6.54 -1.72 1.62
N ILE A 75 6.94 -1.91 2.87
CA ILE A 75 8.30 -2.30 3.22
C ILE A 75 8.36 -3.79 3.42
N MET A 76 9.17 -4.46 2.62
CA MET A 76 9.49 -5.86 2.76
C MET A 76 10.70 -6.03 3.69
N SER A 77 10.57 -6.90 4.67
CA SER A 77 11.64 -7.25 5.61
C SER A 77 11.62 -8.75 5.84
N ALA A 78 12.70 -9.44 5.48
CA ALA A 78 12.84 -10.89 5.62
C ALA A 78 11.61 -11.70 5.13
N GLY A 79 11.06 -11.33 3.96
CA GLY A 79 9.92 -11.99 3.34
C GLY A 79 8.56 -11.68 3.97
N LYS A 80 8.46 -10.66 4.84
CA LYS A 80 7.20 -10.20 5.43
C LYS A 80 6.97 -8.71 5.17
N ILE A 81 5.70 -8.32 5.13
CA ILE A 81 5.32 -6.90 5.14
C ILE A 81 5.58 -6.34 6.53
N LYS A 82 6.54 -5.42 6.62
CA LYS A 82 6.90 -4.74 7.87
C LYS A 82 6.02 -3.53 8.13
N ALA A 83 5.70 -2.79 7.06
CA ALA A 83 4.83 -1.62 7.07
C ALA A 83 4.18 -1.45 5.70
N ALA A 84 2.86 -1.27 5.64
CA ALA A 84 2.20 -0.76 4.45
C ALA A 84 2.30 0.77 4.47
N LEU A 85 2.56 1.38 3.31
CA LEU A 85 2.94 2.79 3.20
C LEU A 85 1.80 3.61 2.61
N PRO A 86 1.47 4.79 3.16
CA PRO A 86 0.59 5.73 2.48
C PRO A 86 1.14 6.11 1.09
N MET A 87 0.24 6.15 0.11
CA MET A 87 0.62 6.29 -1.29
C MET A 87 -0.43 7.04 -2.10
N GLY A 88 -0.16 7.36 -3.35
CA GLY A 88 -1.16 7.93 -4.25
C GLY A 88 -0.66 8.13 -5.67
N SER A 89 -1.51 8.74 -6.48
CA SER A 89 -1.28 9.01 -7.90
C SER A 89 -0.54 10.33 -8.12
N GLY A 90 0.28 10.35 -9.16
CA GLY A 90 1.02 11.51 -9.66
C GLY A 90 0.29 12.24 -10.78
N ILE A 91 -0.79 11.67 -11.33
CA ILE A 91 -1.55 12.15 -12.50
C ILE A 91 -1.93 13.64 -12.39
N ALA A 92 -2.24 14.11 -11.18
CA ALA A 92 -2.68 15.49 -10.93
C ALA A 92 -1.59 16.38 -10.29
N GLY A 93 -0.31 16.12 -10.56
CA GLY A 93 0.81 16.87 -9.97
C GLY A 93 1.16 16.42 -8.55
N GLY A 94 0.80 15.18 -8.19
CA GLY A 94 1.03 14.57 -6.90
C GLY A 94 -0.23 14.36 -6.07
N SER A 95 -0.03 13.85 -4.85
CA SER A 95 -1.10 13.43 -3.95
C SER A 95 -1.12 14.23 -2.65
N LYS A 96 -2.14 15.07 -2.47
CA LYS A 96 -2.40 15.85 -1.25
C LYS A 96 -2.52 14.93 -0.05
N GLY A 97 -1.91 15.33 1.05
CA GLY A 97 -1.94 14.57 2.31
C GLY A 97 -0.74 13.66 2.52
N LEU A 98 0.09 13.44 1.48
CA LEU A 98 1.37 12.76 1.60
C LEU A 98 2.50 13.78 1.86
N PRO A 99 3.55 13.42 2.63
CA PRO A 99 3.69 12.19 3.41
C PRO A 99 2.75 12.15 4.62
N ALA A 100 2.13 11.00 4.86
CA ALA A 100 1.14 10.77 5.92
C ALA A 100 1.70 9.87 7.04
N PRO A 101 1.18 10.00 8.28
CA PRO A 101 1.62 9.19 9.41
C PRO A 101 1.22 7.71 9.26
N LEU A 102 2.08 6.84 9.78
CA LEU A 102 1.77 5.42 9.96
C LEU A 102 1.11 5.21 11.34
N PRO A 103 0.08 4.35 11.45
CA PRO A 103 -0.56 4.03 12.73
C PRO A 103 0.41 3.48 13.78
N TYR A 104 1.35 2.66 13.35
CA TYR A 104 2.37 2.02 14.19
C TYR A 104 3.76 2.21 13.57
N PRO A 105 4.57 3.12 14.11
CA PRO A 105 5.94 3.33 13.64
C PRO A 105 6.80 2.07 13.70
N LYS A 106 7.74 1.92 12.75
CA LYS A 106 8.60 0.72 12.64
C LYS A 106 10.08 1.09 12.47
N PRO A 107 11.00 0.46 13.21
CA PRO A 107 12.44 0.66 12.98
C PRO A 107 12.81 0.09 11.62
N LEU A 108 13.51 0.84 10.76
CA LEU A 108 14.12 0.29 9.56
C LEU A 108 15.43 -0.39 9.91
N LEU A 109 15.68 -1.53 9.29
CA LEU A 109 16.85 -2.36 9.46
C LEU A 109 17.55 -2.57 8.11
N PRO A 110 18.85 -2.91 8.10
CA PRO A 110 19.53 -3.28 6.86
C PRO A 110 18.79 -4.42 6.15
N GLY A 111 18.61 -4.30 4.83
CA GLY A 111 17.84 -5.26 4.02
C GLY A 111 16.34 -4.96 3.90
N ASP A 112 15.80 -3.97 4.64
CA ASP A 112 14.42 -3.54 4.43
C ASP A 112 14.27 -2.79 3.09
N SER A 113 13.47 -3.34 2.17
CA SER A 113 13.26 -2.77 0.84
C SER A 113 11.85 -2.20 0.68
N VAL A 114 11.74 -1.09 -0.03
CA VAL A 114 10.45 -0.48 -0.37
C VAL A 114 9.98 -1.09 -1.68
N GLN A 115 8.90 -1.86 -1.61
CA GLN A 115 8.26 -2.47 -2.76
C GLN A 115 7.11 -1.58 -3.21
N THR A 116 7.06 -1.32 -4.50
CA THR A 116 6.08 -0.46 -5.16
C THR A 116 5.51 -1.18 -6.36
N MET A 117 4.21 -1.03 -6.58
CA MET A 117 3.54 -1.51 -7.79
C MET A 117 2.75 -0.37 -8.44
N ALA A 118 3.28 0.14 -9.53
CA ALA A 118 2.55 1.04 -10.42
C ALA A 118 1.52 0.25 -11.21
N ASN A 119 0.34 0.82 -11.40
CA ASN A 119 -0.73 0.20 -12.16
C ASN A 119 -0.60 0.57 -13.65
N ALA A 120 -0.92 -0.36 -14.55
CA ALA A 120 -1.00 -0.08 -15.97
C ALA A 120 -2.36 0.55 -16.31
N THR A 121 -2.42 1.40 -17.34
CA THR A 121 -3.69 2.05 -17.75
C THR A 121 -4.79 1.04 -18.14
N SER A 122 -4.44 -0.15 -18.62
CA SER A 122 -5.43 -1.18 -18.96
C SER A 122 -5.77 -2.13 -17.81
N ASP A 123 -5.10 -2.01 -16.67
CA ASP A 123 -5.19 -2.97 -15.59
C ASP A 123 -6.15 -2.49 -14.48
N ARG A 124 -6.94 -3.44 -13.97
CA ARG A 124 -8.07 -3.23 -13.05
C ARG A 124 -7.73 -3.75 -11.66
N GLN A 125 -6.47 -3.61 -11.29
CA GLN A 125 -5.97 -3.99 -9.98
C GLN A 125 -6.37 -2.99 -8.91
N ALA A 126 -6.98 -3.52 -7.85
CA ALA A 126 -7.27 -2.79 -6.63
C ALA A 126 -6.51 -3.43 -5.46
N ALA A 127 -6.20 -2.65 -4.43
CA ALA A 127 -5.60 -3.15 -3.21
C ALA A 127 -6.10 -2.46 -1.95
N VAL A 128 -5.94 -3.18 -0.83
CA VAL A 128 -6.28 -2.74 0.51
C VAL A 128 -5.09 -2.95 1.41
N SER A 129 -4.64 -1.87 2.04
CA SER A 129 -3.60 -1.90 3.05
C SER A 129 -4.23 -1.81 4.43
N VAL A 130 -3.83 -2.70 5.34
CA VAL A 130 -4.38 -2.78 6.69
C VAL A 130 -3.28 -2.76 7.74
N ALA A 131 -3.61 -2.19 8.91
CA ALA A 131 -2.82 -2.25 10.12
C ALA A 131 -3.67 -2.84 11.25
N CYS A 132 -3.12 -3.80 11.98
CA CYS A 132 -3.80 -4.49 13.07
C CYS A 132 -3.46 -3.85 14.42
N THR A 133 -4.29 -4.07 15.44
CA THR A 133 -4.02 -3.62 16.83
C THR A 133 -2.73 -4.20 17.42
N SER A 134 -2.22 -5.31 16.86
CA SER A 134 -0.90 -5.89 17.16
C SER A 134 0.28 -5.06 16.64
N GLY A 135 0.02 -4.05 15.81
CA GLY A 135 1.03 -3.29 15.09
C GLY A 135 1.57 -3.99 13.83
N GLU A 136 0.96 -5.10 13.42
CA GLU A 136 1.27 -5.80 12.16
C GLU A 136 0.59 -5.11 10.97
N TYR A 137 1.20 -5.18 9.79
CA TYR A 137 0.69 -4.61 8.55
C TYR A 137 0.56 -5.67 7.48
N HIS A 138 -0.47 -5.55 6.65
CA HIS A 138 -0.73 -6.47 5.54
C HIS A 138 -1.29 -5.69 4.35
N VAL A 139 -1.07 -6.23 3.15
CA VAL A 139 -1.59 -5.69 1.90
C VAL A 139 -2.26 -6.84 1.16
N PHE A 140 -3.46 -6.57 0.66
CA PHE A 140 -4.23 -7.49 -0.15
C PHE A 140 -4.56 -6.85 -1.49
N GLU A 141 -4.55 -7.62 -2.56
CA GLU A 141 -4.83 -7.16 -3.92
C GLU A 141 -5.84 -8.08 -4.61
N VAL A 142 -6.40 -7.59 -5.71
CA VAL A 142 -7.17 -8.39 -6.67
C VAL A 142 -7.29 -7.64 -7.99
N THR A 143 -7.24 -8.38 -9.10
CA THR A 143 -7.58 -7.88 -10.44
C THR A 143 -9.01 -8.26 -10.78
N ALA A 144 -9.89 -7.28 -10.98
CA ALA A 144 -11.26 -7.57 -11.44
C ALA A 144 -11.26 -8.03 -12.90
N SER A 145 -11.87 -9.21 -13.16
CA SER A 145 -11.94 -9.82 -14.50
C SER A 145 -13.35 -9.86 -15.10
N SER A 146 -14.38 -9.51 -14.33
CA SER A 146 -15.78 -9.52 -14.76
C SER A 146 -16.66 -8.71 -13.80
N SER A 147 -17.87 -8.36 -14.22
CA SER A 147 -18.88 -7.79 -13.34
C SER A 147 -19.22 -8.75 -12.20
N GLY A 148 -19.22 -8.27 -10.97
CA GLY A 148 -19.54 -9.10 -9.81
C GLY A 148 -18.77 -8.73 -8.55
N GLU A 149 -18.65 -9.70 -7.66
CA GLU A 149 -17.88 -9.61 -6.43
C GLU A 149 -16.47 -10.17 -6.65
N HIS A 150 -15.46 -9.44 -6.19
CA HIS A 150 -14.05 -9.83 -6.25
C HIS A 150 -13.46 -9.84 -4.85
N GLU A 151 -12.76 -10.92 -4.53
CA GLU A 151 -12.14 -11.11 -3.21
C GLU A 151 -10.65 -10.76 -3.23
N PHE A 152 -10.24 -9.95 -2.27
CA PHE A 152 -8.85 -9.56 -2.07
C PHE A 152 -8.05 -10.72 -1.44
N VAL A 153 -6.85 -10.93 -1.96
CA VAL A 153 -5.89 -11.93 -1.47
C VAL A 153 -4.56 -11.29 -1.13
N SER A 154 -3.82 -11.87 -0.19
CA SER A 154 -2.55 -11.33 0.29
C SER A 154 -1.50 -11.31 -0.82
N VAL A 155 -0.81 -10.18 -0.98
CA VAL A 155 0.24 -10.00 -2.00
C VAL A 155 1.47 -10.90 -1.78
N LEU A 156 1.60 -11.53 -0.62
CA LEU A 156 2.74 -12.40 -0.30
C LEU A 156 2.50 -13.87 -0.66
N ASP A 157 1.27 -14.36 -0.47
CA ASP A 157 0.97 -15.80 -0.46
C ASP A 157 -0.39 -16.17 -1.08
N GLY A 158 -1.14 -15.19 -1.60
CA GLY A 158 -2.42 -15.39 -2.26
C GLY A 158 -3.54 -15.89 -1.33
N GLN A 159 -3.34 -15.83 0.00
CA GLN A 159 -4.36 -16.25 0.96
C GLN A 159 -5.38 -15.14 1.22
N GLY A 160 -6.64 -15.52 1.44
CA GLY A 160 -7.70 -14.59 1.82
C GLY A 160 -7.53 -14.05 3.24
N ILE A 161 -8.18 -12.92 3.53
CA ILE A 161 -8.02 -12.19 4.80
C ILE A 161 -8.35 -13.05 6.03
N GLY A 162 -9.34 -13.94 5.94
CA GLY A 162 -9.75 -14.79 7.05
C GLY A 162 -8.65 -15.75 7.49
N THR A 163 -7.87 -16.28 6.55
CA THR A 163 -6.70 -17.13 6.83
C THR A 163 -5.53 -16.29 7.33
N THR A 164 -5.24 -15.15 6.69
CA THR A 164 -4.08 -14.32 7.02
C THR A 164 -4.20 -13.63 8.38
N LEU A 165 -5.41 -13.20 8.77
CA LEU A 165 -5.66 -12.33 9.93
C LEU A 165 -6.63 -12.94 10.95
N GLN A 166 -6.82 -14.26 10.97
CA GLN A 166 -7.73 -14.92 11.91
C GLN A 166 -7.51 -14.46 13.36
N GLY A 167 -8.56 -13.96 14.00
CA GLY A 167 -8.52 -13.52 15.40
C GLY A 167 -7.81 -12.18 15.62
N ARG A 168 -7.41 -11.47 14.56
CA ARG A 168 -6.87 -10.11 14.63
C ARG A 168 -7.98 -9.08 14.53
N VAL A 169 -7.64 -7.85 14.93
CA VAL A 169 -8.49 -6.67 14.77
C VAL A 169 -7.76 -5.67 13.90
N ILE A 170 -8.35 -5.32 12.75
CA ILE A 170 -7.90 -4.23 11.91
C ILE A 170 -8.24 -2.93 12.64
N SER A 171 -7.23 -2.14 12.92
CA SER A 171 -7.38 -0.84 13.58
C SER A 171 -7.33 0.31 12.59
N HIS A 172 -6.63 0.15 11.47
CA HIS A 172 -6.57 1.15 10.41
C HIS A 172 -6.48 0.49 9.05
N TRP A 173 -7.00 1.15 8.03
CA TRP A 173 -6.91 0.69 6.66
C TRP A 173 -7.08 1.84 5.67
N PHE A 174 -6.71 1.58 4.42
CA PHE A 174 -7.06 2.38 3.26
C PHE A 174 -7.10 1.47 2.03
N ALA A 175 -7.77 1.92 0.97
CA ALA A 175 -7.88 1.18 -0.28
C ALA A 175 -7.56 2.08 -1.47
N LEU A 176 -6.93 1.50 -2.50
CA LEU A 176 -6.81 2.08 -3.84
C LEU A 176 -7.48 1.15 -4.84
N SER A 177 -8.21 1.78 -5.75
CA SER A 177 -8.88 1.15 -6.88
C SER A 177 -7.94 0.91 -8.06
N GLY A 178 -6.77 1.55 -8.06
CA GLY A 178 -5.92 1.62 -9.25
C GLY A 178 -6.71 2.21 -10.43
N ASN A 179 -6.41 1.84 -11.68
CA ASN A 179 -7.11 2.41 -12.83
C ASN A 179 -8.54 1.85 -13.06
N ASN A 180 -9.24 1.42 -12.00
CA ASN A 180 -10.57 0.81 -12.02
C ASN A 180 -11.68 1.75 -11.51
N ASP A 181 -11.41 3.05 -11.37
CA ASP A 181 -12.31 4.03 -10.74
C ASP A 181 -13.69 4.11 -11.38
N ALA A 182 -13.76 3.93 -12.71
CA ALA A 182 -15.00 4.11 -13.46
C ALA A 182 -15.97 2.93 -13.29
N GLU A 183 -15.45 1.73 -12.97
CA GLU A 183 -16.21 0.50 -12.90
C GLU A 183 -16.59 0.07 -11.47
N LEU A 184 -16.27 0.89 -10.46
CA LEU A 184 -16.60 0.57 -9.07
C LEU A 184 -18.10 0.71 -8.81
N THR A 185 -18.72 -0.36 -8.33
CA THR A 185 -20.13 -0.35 -7.90
C THR A 185 -20.31 -0.47 -6.39
N SER A 186 -19.21 -0.61 -5.63
CA SER A 186 -19.21 -0.61 -4.18
C SER A 186 -17.88 -0.11 -3.60
N PRO A 187 -17.87 0.33 -2.32
CA PRO A 187 -16.63 0.39 -1.56
C PRO A 187 -16.11 -1.03 -1.26
N VAL A 188 -14.99 -1.11 -0.55
CA VAL A 188 -14.52 -2.37 0.02
C VAL A 188 -15.36 -2.70 1.25
N TYR A 189 -15.78 -3.96 1.37
CA TYR A 189 -16.45 -4.50 2.54
C TYR A 189 -15.62 -5.64 3.15
N LEU A 190 -15.53 -5.63 4.49
CA LEU A 190 -15.20 -6.83 5.25
C LEU A 190 -16.50 -7.56 5.57
N LEU A 191 -16.70 -8.73 5.01
CA LEU A 191 -17.84 -9.59 5.27
C LEU A 191 -17.49 -10.60 6.37
N ASP A 192 -18.48 -10.96 7.19
CA ASP A 192 -18.40 -12.16 8.03
C ASP A 192 -18.69 -13.44 7.24
N GLY A 193 -18.60 -14.58 7.91
CA GLY A 193 -18.89 -15.86 7.27
C GLY A 193 -20.35 -16.14 6.94
N SER A 194 -21.28 -15.24 7.31
CA SER A 194 -22.65 -15.25 6.82
C SER A 194 -22.84 -14.30 5.62
N GLY A 195 -21.79 -13.61 5.19
CA GLY A 195 -21.82 -12.64 4.10
C GLY A 195 -22.32 -11.26 4.50
N VAL A 196 -22.43 -10.96 5.81
CA VAL A 196 -22.90 -9.66 6.29
C VAL A 196 -21.72 -8.69 6.39
N PRO A 197 -21.83 -7.46 5.84
CA PRO A 197 -20.81 -6.43 6.01
C PRO A 197 -20.62 -6.04 7.48
N GLN A 198 -19.39 -6.13 7.98
CA GLN A 198 -19.00 -5.75 9.34
C GLN A 198 -18.20 -4.45 9.39
N ALA A 199 -17.54 -4.09 8.29
CA ALA A 199 -16.80 -2.84 8.15
C ALA A 199 -16.68 -2.47 6.67
N SER A 200 -16.40 -1.19 6.38
CA SER A 200 -16.19 -0.71 5.02
C SER A 200 -15.11 0.38 4.94
N VAL A 201 -14.39 0.42 3.83
CA VAL A 201 -13.48 1.50 3.46
C VAL A 201 -13.72 1.92 2.02
N GLY A 202 -13.78 3.23 1.79
CA GLY A 202 -13.87 3.79 0.45
C GLY A 202 -12.52 3.72 -0.26
N PHE A 203 -12.55 3.58 -1.59
CA PHE A 203 -11.35 3.74 -2.40
C PHE A 203 -10.92 5.20 -2.41
N CYS A 204 -9.61 5.42 -2.32
CA CYS A 204 -9.03 6.69 -2.74
C CYS A 204 -8.95 6.66 -4.27
N SER A 205 -9.58 7.64 -4.91
CA SER A 205 -9.66 7.74 -6.37
C SER A 205 -8.28 7.77 -6.99
N SER A 206 -8.09 6.98 -8.03
CA SER A 206 -6.86 6.82 -8.80
C SER A 206 -6.53 8.07 -9.63
N THR A 207 -7.55 8.80 -10.03
CA THR A 207 -7.41 10.13 -10.65
C THR A 207 -7.34 11.29 -9.64
N GLY A 208 -7.42 10.99 -8.35
CA GLY A 208 -7.53 12.00 -7.30
C GLY A 208 -6.20 12.61 -6.90
N SER A 209 -6.19 13.93 -6.71
CA SER A 209 -5.09 14.64 -6.05
C SER A 209 -5.00 14.34 -4.54
N VAL A 210 -5.53 13.21 -4.03
CA VAL A 210 -5.60 12.88 -2.61
C VAL A 210 -4.92 11.54 -2.35
N GLY A 211 -3.94 11.53 -1.45
CA GLY A 211 -3.24 10.31 -1.08
C GLY A 211 -4.13 9.35 -0.30
N ALA A 212 -3.92 8.07 -0.55
CA ALA A 212 -4.46 6.99 0.26
C ALA A 212 -3.72 6.94 1.61
N VAL A 213 -4.44 7.36 2.64
CA VAL A 213 -3.92 7.49 4.01
C VAL A 213 -4.74 6.63 4.95
N PHE A 214 -4.09 6.10 5.99
CA PHE A 214 -4.75 5.24 6.97
C PHE A 214 -5.94 5.94 7.65
N GLN A 215 -7.10 5.30 7.57
CA GLN A 215 -8.31 5.68 8.28
C GLN A 215 -8.55 4.71 9.44
N PRO A 216 -8.95 5.20 10.63
CA PRO A 216 -9.22 4.34 11.78
C PRO A 216 -10.47 3.47 11.56
N THR A 217 -10.45 2.27 12.12
CA THR A 217 -11.56 1.31 12.12
C THR A 217 -11.42 0.35 13.33
N GLN A 218 -12.39 -0.54 13.53
CA GLN A 218 -12.33 -1.60 14.54
C GLN A 218 -12.98 -2.88 13.99
N ALA A 219 -12.38 -3.42 12.93
CA ALA A 219 -12.94 -4.57 12.23
C ALA A 219 -12.29 -5.86 12.74
N ARG A 220 -13.09 -6.78 13.29
CA ARG A 220 -12.61 -8.09 13.77
C ARG A 220 -12.62 -9.09 12.63
N VAL A 221 -11.55 -9.88 12.50
CA VAL A 221 -11.43 -10.87 11.44
C VAL A 221 -11.63 -12.27 12.00
N ALA A 222 -12.65 -12.97 11.50
CA ALA A 222 -12.87 -14.39 11.74
C ALA A 222 -12.26 -15.24 10.60
N LEU A 223 -12.13 -16.55 10.80
CA LEU A 223 -11.54 -17.44 9.79
C LEU A 223 -12.28 -17.40 8.45
N ASN A 224 -13.59 -17.24 8.50
CA ASN A 224 -14.50 -17.19 7.36
C ASN A 224 -14.79 -15.74 6.90
N SER A 225 -14.06 -14.76 7.42
CA SER A 225 -14.17 -13.38 6.94
C SER A 225 -13.60 -13.25 5.53
N ARG A 226 -14.26 -12.46 4.70
CA ARG A 226 -13.86 -12.17 3.31
C ARG A 226 -13.75 -10.67 3.11
N LEU A 227 -12.70 -10.23 2.42
CA LEU A 227 -12.54 -8.83 2.04
C LEU A 227 -12.88 -8.73 0.56
N VAL A 228 -13.90 -7.94 0.22
CA VAL A 228 -14.43 -7.92 -1.15
C VAL A 228 -14.81 -6.52 -1.61
N TYR A 229 -14.92 -6.34 -2.91
CA TYR A 229 -15.60 -5.20 -3.53
C TYR A 229 -16.34 -5.67 -4.78
N ARG A 230 -17.15 -4.78 -5.36
CA ARG A 230 -17.91 -5.07 -6.57
C ARG A 230 -17.61 -4.09 -7.69
N THR A 231 -17.64 -4.62 -8.92
CA THR A 231 -17.48 -3.86 -10.15
C THR A 231 -18.56 -4.22 -11.17
N ASP A 232 -18.83 -3.33 -12.13
CA ASP A 232 -19.62 -3.60 -13.34
C ASP A 232 -18.74 -3.87 -14.59
N ALA A 233 -17.44 -4.06 -14.35
CA ALA A 233 -16.36 -4.20 -15.30
C ALA A 233 -16.50 -5.35 -16.32
#